data_AF-A0A935FFI7-F1
#
_entry.id   AF-A0A935FFI7-F1
#
_cell.length_a   1.000
_cell.length_b   1.000
_cell.length_c   1.000
_cell.angle_alpha   90.00
_cell.angle_beta   90.00
_cell.angle_gamma   90.00
#
_symmetry.space_group_name_H-M   'P 1'
#
loop_
_entity.id
_entity.type
_entity.pdbx_description
1 polymer ?
#
loop_
_entity_poly.entity_id
_entity_poly.type
_entity_poly.pdbx_seq_one_letter_code
_entity_poly.pdbx_strand_id
1 'polypeptide(L)' 'MHGLDHPSPKSCIRTFAALGLLDQAQAEQALAMADDRNLVVHLYHEALAVALERRLAGHVTLLASWLDAMKQQL' A
#
# COMPACT_ATOMS: atom_id res chain seq x y z
N MET A 1 -23.81 1.32 -11.20
CA MET A 1 -22.40 0.94 -11.04
C MET A 1 -21.58 1.68 -12.09
N HIS A 2 -21.06 2.86 -11.75
CA HIS A 2 -20.07 3.58 -12.57
C HIS A 2 -18.88 3.84 -11.65
N GLY A 3 -17.69 3.31 -11.96
CA GLY A 3 -16.53 3.53 -11.10
C GLY A 3 -15.30 2.63 -11.26
N LEU A 4 -15.13 1.90 -12.37
CA LEU A 4 -13.87 1.17 -12.63
C LEU A 4 -13.15 1.71 -13.87
N ASP A 5 -13.31 3.00 -14.18
CA ASP A 5 -12.44 3.70 -15.12
C ASP A 5 -11.14 4.05 -14.38
N HIS A 6 -10.17 3.12 -14.41
CA HIS A 6 -8.83 3.23 -13.80
C HIS A 6 -8.79 3.59 -12.30
N PRO A 7 -8.90 2.60 -11.38
CA PRO A 7 -8.66 2.87 -9.97
C PRO A 7 -7.18 3.15 -9.73
N SER A 8 -6.87 4.32 -9.16
CA SER A 8 -5.52 4.63 -8.67
C SER A 8 -5.14 3.69 -7.52
N PRO A 9 -3.83 3.50 -7.20
CA PRO A 9 -3.43 2.65 -6.07
C PRO A 9 -4.13 3.05 -4.76
N LYS A 10 -4.22 4.35 -4.47
CA LYS A 10 -4.92 4.86 -3.29
C LYS A 10 -6.43 4.61 -3.32
N SER A 11 -7.05 4.65 -4.50
CA SER A 11 -8.47 4.29 -4.67
C SER A 11 -8.70 2.82 -4.36
N CYS A 12 -7.88 1.92 -4.92
CA CYS A 12 -7.91 0.50 -4.61
C CYS A 12 -7.79 0.25 -3.11
N ILE A 13 -6.77 0.83 -2.46
CA ILE A 13 -6.54 0.66 -1.01
C ILE A 13 -7.77 1.05 -0.19
N ARG A 14 -8.40 2.19 -0.50
CA ARG A 14 -9.63 2.64 0.18
C ARG A 14 -10.78 1.65 -0.02
N THR A 15 -10.93 1.09 -1.22
CA THR A 15 -11.92 0.06 -1.50
C THR A 15 -11.68 -1.20 -0.66
N PHE A 16 -10.43 -1.68 -0.58
CA PHE A 16 -10.10 -2.86 0.23
C PHE A 16 -10.31 -2.62 1.73
N ALA A 17 -10.01 -1.42 2.23
CA ALA A 17 -10.34 -1.04 3.61
C ALA A 17 -11.86 -0.99 3.84
N ALA A 18 -12.63 -0.44 2.90
CA ALA A 18 -14.10 -0.41 3.00
C ALA A 18 -14.74 -1.81 2.96
N LEU A 19 -14.07 -2.78 2.32
CA LEU A 19 -14.46 -4.19 2.31
C LEU A 19 -13.96 -4.97 3.54
N GLY A 20 -13.23 -4.31 4.46
CA GLY A 20 -12.71 -4.94 5.68
C GLY A 20 -11.50 -5.86 5.47
N LEU A 21 -10.85 -5.82 4.30
CA LEU A 21 -9.60 -6.57 4.06
C LEU A 21 -8.37 -5.92 4.69
N LEU A 22 -8.48 -4.63 5.03
CA LEU A 22 -7.48 -3.87 5.76
C LEU A 22 -8.15 -3.23 6.95
N ASP A 23 -7.55 -3.35 8.13
CA ASP A 23 -7.91 -2.50 9.25
C ASP A 23 -7.45 -1.04 9.04
N GLN A 24 -7.81 -0.15 9.97
CA GLN A 24 -7.46 1.27 9.87
C GLN A 24 -5.94 1.50 9.80
N ALA A 25 -5.16 0.78 10.61
CA ALA A 25 -3.71 0.95 10.66
C ALA A 25 -3.06 0.41 9.38
N GLN A 26 -3.50 -0.74 8.88
CA GLN A 26 -3.06 -1.33 7.63
C GLN A 26 -3.42 -0.45 6.43
N ALA A 27 -4.61 0.17 6.43
CA ALA A 27 -5.02 1.10 5.38
C ALA A 27 -4.13 2.35 5.35
N GLU A 28 -3.82 2.93 6.52
CA GLU A 28 -2.90 4.06 6.64
C GLU A 28 -1.49 3.70 6.15
N GLN A 29 -0.97 2.53 6.55
CA GLN A 29 0.31 2.02 6.08
C GLN A 29 0.32 1.77 4.56
N ALA A 30 -0.76 1.24 4.01
CA ALA A 30 -0.89 1.00 2.56
C ALA A 30 -0.89 2.31 1.78
N LEU A 31 -1.56 3.36 2.29
CA LEU A 31 -1.54 4.69 1.68
C LEU A 31 -0.13 5.30 1.72
N ALA A 32 0.58 5.17 2.84
CA ALA A 32 1.98 5.60 2.95
C ALA A 32 2.91 4.84 1.99
N MET A 33 2.71 3.52 1.84
CA MET A 33 3.43 2.70 0.86
C MET A 33 3.19 3.18 -0.58
N ALA A 34 1.96 3.58 -0.92
CA ALA A 34 1.65 4.15 -2.23
C ALA A 34 2.37 5.49 -2.47
N ASP A 35 2.56 6.30 -1.42
CA ASP A 35 3.37 7.52 -1.49
C ASP A 35 4.86 7.22 -1.63
N ASP A 36 5.38 6.26 -0.86
CA ASP A 36 6.76 5.80 -0.96
C ASP A 36 7.10 5.29 -2.38
N ARG A 37 6.18 4.55 -3.00
CA ARG A 37 6.33 4.09 -4.39
C ARG A 37 6.50 5.26 -5.37
N ASN A 38 5.86 6.40 -5.13
CA ASN A 38 6.04 7.58 -5.97
C ASN A 38 7.40 8.26 -5.74
N LEU A 39 7.97 8.12 -4.54
CA LEU A 39 9.26 8.69 -4.17
C LEU A 39 10.46 7.88 -4.69
N VAL A 40 10.26 6.63 -5.13
CA VAL A 40 11.33 5.79 -5.71
C VAL A 40 12.03 6.44 -6.89
N VAL A 41 11.37 7.33 -7.64
CA VAL A 41 12.01 8.08 -8.74
C VAL A 41 13.11 9.04 -8.26
N HIS A 42 13.10 9.39 -6.97
CA HIS A 42 14.04 10.31 -6.33
C HIS A 42 15.17 9.60 -5.55
N LEU A 43 15.40 8.31 -5.79
CA LEU A 43 16.41 7.51 -5.07
C LEU A 43 17.87 7.99 -5.22
N TYR A 44 18.14 8.93 -6.13
CA TYR A 44 19.43 9.61 -6.19
C TYR A 44 19.70 10.48 -4.93
N HIS A 45 18.66 10.86 -4.18
CA HIS A 45 18.82 11.48 -2.86
C HIS A 45 19.07 10.39 -1.81
N GLU A 46 20.31 10.26 -1.36
CA GLU A 46 20.74 9.19 -0.43
C GLU A 46 19.91 9.14 0.86
N ALA A 47 19.62 10.30 1.47
CA ALA A 47 18.80 10.36 2.69
C ALA A 47 17.39 9.77 2.49
N LEU A 48 16.79 9.97 1.31
CA LEU A 48 15.51 9.40 0.96
C LEU A 48 15.63 7.89 0.72
N ALA A 49 16.68 7.44 0.04
CA ALA A 49 16.94 6.03 -0.20
C ALA A 49 17.06 5.24 1.11
N VAL A 50 17.86 5.75 2.07
CA VAL A 50 18.00 5.15 3.40
C VAL A 50 16.68 5.16 4.16
N ALA A 51 15.88 6.23 4.06
CA ALA A 51 14.59 6.28 4.71
C ALA A 51 13.59 5.27 4.13
N LEU A 52 13.58 5.08 2.81
CA LEU A 52 12.72 4.11 2.12
C LEU A 52 13.14 2.66 2.42
N GLU A 53 14.44 2.38 2.42
CA GLU A 53 14.98 1.06 2.76
C GLU A 53 14.50 0.60 4.14
N ARG A 54 14.57 1.46 5.15
CA ARG A 54 14.09 1.17 6.51
C ARG A 54 12.59 0.86 6.58
N ARG A 55 11.78 1.35 5.64
CA ARG A 55 10.34 1.09 5.60
C ARG A 55 9.97 -0.17 4.81
N LEU A 56 10.90 -0.69 4.00
CA LEU A 56 10.63 -1.80 3.07
C LEU A 56 10.17 -3.07 3.78
N ALA A 57 10.76 -3.42 4.92
CA ALA A 57 10.35 -4.60 5.69
C ALA A 57 8.89 -4.51 6.18
N GLY A 58 8.44 -3.31 6.56
CA GLY A 58 7.06 -3.06 6.94
C GLY A 58 6.11 -3.24 5.75
N HIS A 59 6.49 -2.72 4.58
CA HIS A 59 5.71 -2.86 3.34
C HIS A 59 5.55 -4.32 2.92
N VAL A 60 6.62 -5.12 3.02
CA VAL A 60 6.57 -6.56 2.72
C VAL A 60 5.61 -7.28 3.66
N THR A 61 5.69 -6.99 4.97
CA THR A 61 4.80 -7.59 5.98
C THR A 61 3.34 -7.27 5.71
N LEU A 62 3.04 -5.99 5.41
CA LEU A 62 1.70 -5.54 5.07
C LEU A 62 1.17 -6.25 3.82
N LEU A 63 1.95 -6.29 2.74
CA LEU A 63 1.55 -6.95 1.49
C LEU A 63 1.27 -8.44 1.68
N ALA A 64 2.10 -9.13 2.49
CA ALA A 64 1.87 -10.53 2.81
C ALA A 64 0.54 -10.74 3.55
N SER A 65 0.30 -9.98 4.63
CA SER A 65 -0.96 -10.08 5.39
C SER A 65 -2.19 -9.77 4.54
N TRP A 66 -2.08 -8.80 3.64
CA TRP A 66 -3.17 -8.40 2.76
C TRP A 66 -3.47 -9.47 1.72
N LEU A 67 -2.45 -10.05 1.08
CA LEU A 67 -2.64 -11.19 0.17
C LEU A 67 -3.29 -12.38 0.87
N ASP A 68 -2.93 -12.66 2.12
CA ASP A 68 -3.54 -13.75 2.87
C ASP A 68 -4.99 -13.46 3.23
N ALA A 69 -5.33 -12.21 3.60
CA ALA A 69 -6.72 -11.80 3.79
C ALA A 69 -7.55 -11.95 2.50
N MET A 70 -6.99 -11.62 1.33
CA MET A 70 -7.65 -11.81 0.04
C MET A 70 -7.92 -13.28 -0.26
N LYS A 71 -6.95 -14.17 0.02
CA LYS A 71 -7.12 -15.62 -0.18
C LYS A 71 -8.20 -16.22 0.72
N GLN A 72 -8.41 -15.67 1.91
CA GLN A 72 -9.45 -16.15 2.84
C GLN A 72 -10.88 -15.73 2.44
N GLN A 73 -11.03 -14.81 1.49
CA GLN A 73 -12.34 -14.38 0.97
C GLN A 73 -12.72 -15.06 -0.36
N LEU A 74 -11.88 -15.96 -0.89
CA LEU A 74 -12.12 -16.76 -2.10
C LEU A 74 -12.58 -18.18 -1.74
#